data_AF-A0A9D9IS27-F1
#
_entry.id   AF-A0A9D9IS27-F1
#
_cell.length_a   1.000
_cell.length_b   1.000
_cell.length_c   1.000
_cell.angle_alpha   90.00
_cell.angle_beta   90.00
_cell.angle_gamma   90.00
#
_symmetry.space_group_name_H-M   'P 1'
#
loop_
_entity.id
_entity.type
_entity.pdbx_description
1 polymer ?
#
loop_
_entity_poly.entity_id
_entity_poly.type
_entity_poly.pdbx_seq_one_letter_code
_entity_poly.pdbx_strand_id
1 'polypeptide(L)'
;MKKILLSLVCLIAGWQFAFAEEPALYDIVREKLDSVFYYVNKEAVPTGLLAEYGFHLAQLDSYNGIPTDSNYVSRMEWEMLYAGLYDSQINSRIRMREPDEVYEQAKGNLSVMYYKYNTLADDAVERGLAGFVDGRLQIDNEPGVYVEKECFAVVPVDGSLPLVFDKNNFFTNTGLDIKMVEYKIDNGSYRAIPFSGGAVRVPTGTSPGEYDITFRVTFSNGKTMESHSIVSIECRCKEEDSKK
;
A
#
# COMPACT_ATOMS: atom_id res chain seq x y z
N MET A 1 42.29 -58.89 7.83
CA MET A 1 41.23 -57.89 8.03
C MET A 1 41.79 -56.54 7.59
N LYS A 2 41.39 -56.10 6.39
CA LYS A 2 41.93 -54.95 5.67
C LYS A 2 40.81 -53.92 5.57
N LYS A 3 41.08 -52.73 6.11
CA LYS A 3 40.70 -51.40 5.61
C LYS A 3 39.22 -51.10 5.34
N ILE A 4 38.71 -50.08 6.02
CA ILE A 4 38.07 -48.84 5.49
C ILE A 4 37.36 -48.22 6.72
N LEU A 5 37.96 -47.25 7.41
CA LEU A 5 38.17 -45.83 7.04
C LEU A 5 36.84 -45.05 7.07
N LEU A 6 36.66 -44.30 8.17
CA LEU A 6 36.25 -42.88 8.14
C LEU A 6 34.88 -42.56 7.51
N SER A 7 33.81 -42.67 8.30
CA SER A 7 32.53 -41.98 8.00
C SER A 7 31.71 -41.68 9.27
N LEU A 8 32.36 -41.67 10.44
CA LEU A 8 31.73 -41.55 11.75
C LEU A 8 31.91 -40.14 12.35
N VAL A 9 31.71 -39.07 11.56
CA VAL A 9 31.70 -37.66 12.06
C VAL A 9 30.70 -36.74 11.32
N CYS A 10 30.11 -37.11 10.18
CA CYS A 10 29.24 -36.19 9.42
C CYS A 10 27.73 -36.40 9.58
N LEU A 11 27.26 -37.32 10.43
CA LEU A 11 25.82 -37.58 10.59
C LEU A 11 25.11 -36.69 11.64
N ILE A 12 25.80 -35.70 12.22
CA ILE A 12 25.24 -34.81 13.27
C ILE A 12 25.45 -33.31 12.94
N ALA A 13 25.81 -32.96 11.71
CA ALA A 13 25.93 -31.57 11.26
C ALA A 13 25.02 -31.34 10.06
N GLY A 14 23.72 -31.26 10.35
CA GLY A 14 22.71 -31.08 9.32
C GLY A 14 21.28 -31.08 9.82
N TRP A 15 21.04 -30.73 11.10
CA TRP A 15 19.80 -30.04 11.42
C TRP A 15 19.89 -28.65 10.81
N GLN A 16 19.75 -28.61 9.49
CA GLN A 16 19.25 -27.41 8.85
C GLN A 16 17.85 -27.25 9.43
N PHE A 17 17.70 -26.21 10.25
CA PHE A 17 16.41 -25.61 10.46
C PHE A 17 15.90 -25.21 9.07
N ALA A 18 15.16 -26.10 8.42
CA ALA A 18 14.26 -25.73 7.35
C ALA A 18 13.10 -25.02 8.05
N PHE A 19 13.26 -23.73 8.31
CA PHE A 19 12.11 -22.84 8.45
C PHE A 19 11.52 -22.73 7.04
N ALA A 20 10.63 -23.66 6.72
CA ALA A 20 9.86 -23.65 5.49
C ALA A 20 8.40 -23.69 5.90
N GLU A 21 7.86 -22.59 6.42
CA GLU A 21 6.43 -22.49 6.78
C GLU A 21 5.99 -21.03 6.94
N GLU A 22 6.23 -20.20 5.92
CA GLU A 22 5.49 -18.94 5.72
C GLU A 22 4.31 -19.09 4.72
N PRO A 23 4.34 -19.98 3.69
CA PRO A 23 3.20 -20.18 2.79
C PRO A 23 1.94 -20.72 3.47
N ALA A 24 2.09 -21.52 4.54
CA ALA A 24 0.98 -22.23 5.15
C ALA A 24 -0.09 -21.29 5.72
N LEU A 25 0.30 -20.17 6.35
CA LEU A 25 -0.68 -19.26 6.94
C LEU A 25 -1.46 -18.50 5.86
N TYR A 26 -0.77 -18.04 4.81
CA TYR A 26 -1.42 -17.36 3.69
C TYR A 26 -2.43 -18.27 3.01
N ASP A 27 -2.03 -19.51 2.69
CA ASP A 27 -2.89 -20.49 2.05
C ASP A 27 -4.11 -20.81 2.92
N ILE A 28 -3.94 -20.99 4.23
CA ILE A 28 -5.04 -21.22 5.18
C ILE A 28 -6.01 -20.03 5.21
N VAL A 29 -5.50 -18.79 5.25
CA VAL A 29 -6.35 -17.58 5.25
C VAL A 29 -7.12 -17.49 3.93
N ARG A 30 -6.46 -17.75 2.79
CA ARG A 30 -7.09 -17.72 1.47
C ARG A 30 -8.19 -18.76 1.34
N GLU A 31 -7.93 -20.01 1.71
CA GLU A 31 -8.93 -21.07 1.72
C GLU A 31 -10.13 -20.73 2.62
N LYS A 32 -9.87 -20.10 3.78
CA LYS A 32 -10.93 -19.68 4.68
C LYS A 32 -11.79 -18.58 4.09
N LEU A 33 -11.18 -17.56 3.47
CA LEU A 33 -11.91 -16.49 2.79
C LEU A 33 -12.73 -17.05 1.62
N ASP A 34 -12.17 -17.94 0.82
CA ASP A 34 -12.90 -18.62 -0.26
C ASP A 34 -14.11 -19.40 0.24
N SER A 35 -13.97 -20.06 1.39
CA SER A 35 -15.08 -20.77 2.02
C SER A 35 -16.17 -19.83 2.52
N VAL A 36 -15.82 -18.70 3.13
CA VAL A 36 -16.78 -17.69 3.61
C VAL A 36 -17.56 -17.08 2.43
N PHE A 37 -16.87 -16.76 1.34
CA PHE A 37 -17.47 -16.12 0.16
C PHE A 37 -18.00 -17.12 -0.88
N TYR A 38 -18.14 -18.40 -0.52
CA TYR A 38 -18.53 -19.45 -1.45
C TYR A 38 -19.86 -19.19 -2.18
N TYR A 39 -20.87 -18.64 -1.50
CA TYR A 39 -22.17 -18.33 -2.09
C TYR A 39 -22.23 -16.95 -2.76
N VAL A 40 -21.20 -16.13 -2.60
CA VAL A 40 -21.16 -14.79 -3.17
C VAL A 40 -20.87 -14.85 -4.65
N ASN A 41 -21.69 -14.20 -5.46
CA ASN A 41 -21.36 -13.92 -6.85
C ASN A 41 -20.22 -12.88 -6.91
N LYS A 42 -18.97 -13.37 -6.93
CA LYS A 42 -17.76 -12.53 -6.97
C LYS A 42 -17.73 -11.59 -8.18
N GLU A 43 -18.35 -11.98 -9.29
CA GLU A 43 -18.49 -11.16 -10.50
C GLU A 43 -19.49 -10.01 -10.33
N ALA A 44 -20.22 -9.90 -9.22
CA ALA A 44 -21.06 -8.74 -8.93
C ALA A 44 -20.26 -7.54 -8.40
N VAL A 45 -19.02 -7.75 -7.92
CA VAL A 45 -18.18 -6.69 -7.33
C VAL A 45 -17.60 -5.77 -8.43
N PRO A 46 -18.05 -4.51 -8.54
CA PRO A 46 -17.76 -3.67 -9.72
C PRO A 46 -16.27 -3.32 -9.91
N THR A 47 -15.56 -3.00 -8.84
CA THR A 47 -14.15 -2.57 -8.92
C THR A 47 -13.17 -3.73 -9.09
N GLY A 48 -13.64 -4.97 -8.88
CA GLY A 48 -12.80 -6.17 -8.78
C GLY A 48 -12.04 -6.30 -7.46
N LEU A 49 -12.16 -5.31 -6.56
CA LEU A 49 -11.58 -5.32 -5.22
C LEU A 49 -12.70 -5.32 -4.17
N LEU A 50 -12.68 -6.28 -3.25
CA LEU A 50 -13.59 -6.32 -2.10
C LEU A 50 -12.78 -6.36 -0.80
N ALA A 51 -12.91 -5.31 0.03
CA ALA A 51 -12.12 -5.17 1.25
C ALA A 51 -12.24 -6.38 2.17
N GLU A 52 -13.45 -6.93 2.36
CA GLU A 52 -13.69 -8.09 3.23
C GLU A 52 -13.14 -9.41 2.66
N TYR A 53 -12.71 -9.42 1.40
CA TYR A 53 -12.06 -10.56 0.75
C TYR A 53 -10.52 -10.45 0.75
N GLY A 54 -9.97 -9.42 1.40
CA GLY A 54 -8.54 -9.25 1.61
C GLY A 54 -8.13 -9.26 3.07
N PHE A 55 -6.85 -9.49 3.32
CA PHE A 55 -6.21 -9.36 4.61
C PHE A 55 -5.52 -8.00 4.73
N HIS A 56 -5.94 -7.20 5.72
CA HIS A 56 -5.50 -5.82 5.88
C HIS A 56 -4.77 -5.62 7.19
N LEU A 57 -3.53 -5.11 7.12
CA LEU A 57 -2.77 -4.64 8.29
C LEU A 57 -2.94 -3.13 8.53
N ALA A 58 -3.44 -2.41 7.52
CA ALA A 58 -3.79 -0.99 7.59
C ALA A 58 -5.25 -0.78 7.15
N GLN A 59 -5.95 0.16 7.80
CA GLN A 59 -7.35 0.45 7.51
C GLN A 59 -7.48 1.30 6.24
N LEU A 60 -7.89 0.71 5.13
CA LEU A 60 -7.96 1.37 3.82
C LEU A 60 -8.79 2.67 3.83
N ASP A 61 -9.90 2.68 4.55
CA ASP A 61 -10.85 3.79 4.63
C ASP A 61 -10.33 5.02 5.39
N SER A 62 -9.32 4.83 6.25
CA SER A 62 -8.60 5.92 6.92
C SER A 62 -7.73 6.74 5.96
N TYR A 63 -7.41 6.21 4.77
CA TYR A 63 -6.57 6.85 3.76
C TYR A 63 -7.40 7.28 2.56
N ASN A 64 -8.40 8.12 2.76
CA ASN A 64 -9.41 8.48 1.76
C ASN A 64 -9.17 9.82 1.06
N GLY A 65 -7.93 10.33 1.08
CA GLY A 65 -7.60 11.65 0.51
C GLY A 65 -7.80 12.83 1.44
N ILE A 66 -8.10 12.59 2.72
CA ILE A 66 -8.27 13.62 3.76
C ILE A 66 -7.26 13.34 4.89
N PRO A 67 -6.22 14.17 5.05
CA PRO A 67 -5.28 14.04 6.16
C PRO A 67 -5.95 14.21 7.53
N THR A 68 -5.54 13.39 8.50
CA THR A 68 -5.94 13.42 9.91
C THR A 68 -4.73 13.15 10.80
N ASP A 69 -4.83 13.44 12.08
CA ASP A 69 -3.74 13.21 13.04
C ASP A 69 -3.37 11.73 13.23
N SER A 70 -4.07 10.79 12.57
CA SER A 70 -3.87 9.34 12.72
C SER A 70 -3.54 8.60 11.42
N ASN A 71 -3.47 9.28 10.26
CA ASN A 71 -3.28 8.62 8.96
C ASN A 71 -2.00 9.05 8.22
N TYR A 72 -0.92 9.23 8.97
CA TYR A 72 0.41 9.47 8.39
C TYR A 72 0.87 8.26 7.57
N VAL A 73 1.36 8.51 6.36
CA VAL A 73 1.84 7.48 5.45
C VAL A 73 3.36 7.36 5.59
N SER A 74 3.84 6.32 6.26
CA SER A 74 5.23 5.88 6.10
C SER A 74 5.35 4.87 4.95
N ARG A 75 6.58 4.44 4.65
CA ARG A 75 6.82 3.35 3.70
C ARG A 75 6.07 2.08 4.09
N MET A 76 6.05 1.74 5.38
CA MET A 76 5.39 0.54 5.89
C MET A 76 3.87 0.63 5.71
N GLU A 77 3.24 1.75 6.06
CA GLU A 77 1.80 1.95 5.83
C GLU A 77 1.47 1.89 4.34
N TRP A 78 2.26 2.54 3.47
CA TRP A 78 2.03 2.52 2.03
C TRP A 78 2.09 1.09 1.46
N GLU A 79 3.09 0.29 1.87
CA GLU A 79 3.19 -1.11 1.45
C GLU A 79 2.03 -1.95 2.01
N MET A 80 1.65 -1.77 3.27
CA MET A 80 0.50 -2.46 3.87
C MET A 80 -0.82 -2.16 3.16
N LEU A 81 -1.04 -0.91 2.76
CA LEU A 81 -2.22 -0.51 1.98
C LEU A 81 -2.21 -1.18 0.61
N TYR A 82 -1.06 -1.21 -0.08
CA TYR A 82 -0.94 -1.87 -1.38
C TYR A 82 -1.18 -3.38 -1.28
N ALA A 83 -0.55 -4.04 -0.29
CA ALA A 83 -0.74 -5.48 -0.03
C ALA A 83 -2.20 -5.82 0.26
N GLY A 84 -2.86 -5.03 1.12
CA GLY A 84 -4.27 -5.23 1.44
C GLY A 84 -5.18 -5.10 0.22
N LEU A 85 -4.95 -4.08 -0.63
CA LEU A 85 -5.66 -3.93 -1.89
C LEU A 85 -5.37 -5.09 -2.86
N TYR A 86 -4.11 -5.50 -2.99
CA TYR A 86 -3.70 -6.65 -3.81
C TYR A 86 -4.42 -7.93 -3.38
N ASP A 87 -4.50 -8.17 -2.08
CA ASP A 87 -5.13 -9.37 -1.50
C ASP A 87 -6.67 -9.32 -1.55
N SER A 88 -7.24 -8.13 -1.77
CA SER A 88 -8.68 -7.91 -1.95
C SER A 88 -9.20 -8.21 -3.35
N GLN A 89 -8.33 -8.62 -4.29
CA GLN A 89 -8.72 -9.00 -5.64
C GLN A 89 -9.67 -10.20 -5.62
N ILE A 90 -10.94 -9.97 -5.98
CA ILE A 90 -12.00 -10.99 -5.89
C ILE A 90 -12.45 -11.51 -7.26
N ASN A 91 -12.19 -10.77 -8.34
CA ASN A 91 -12.52 -11.16 -9.71
C ASN A 91 -11.53 -10.57 -10.73
N SER A 92 -11.69 -10.94 -12.00
CA SER A 92 -10.75 -10.59 -13.07
C SER A 92 -10.91 -9.18 -13.67
N ARG A 93 -11.80 -8.32 -13.14
CA ARG A 93 -11.94 -6.93 -13.65
C ARG A 93 -10.71 -6.08 -13.40
N ILE A 94 -9.93 -6.45 -12.41
CA ILE A 94 -8.65 -5.85 -12.09
C ILE A 94 -7.57 -6.92 -12.09
N ARG A 95 -6.36 -6.51 -12.42
CA ARG A 95 -5.15 -7.29 -12.19
C ARG A 95 -4.08 -6.36 -11.66
N MET A 96 -3.89 -6.34 -10.36
CA MET A 96 -2.82 -5.60 -9.71
C MET A 96 -1.48 -6.30 -9.99
N ARG A 97 -0.41 -5.52 -9.96
CA ARG A 97 0.95 -6.08 -10.05
C ARG A 97 1.33 -6.69 -8.71
N GLU A 98 2.23 -7.65 -8.75
CA GLU A 98 2.72 -8.30 -7.53
C GLU A 98 3.33 -7.25 -6.58
N PRO A 99 3.08 -7.35 -5.26
CA PRO A 99 3.57 -6.38 -4.30
C PRO A 99 5.08 -6.15 -4.40
N ASP A 100 5.89 -7.21 -4.50
CA ASP A 100 7.35 -7.09 -4.60
C ASP A 100 7.80 -6.25 -5.80
N GLU A 101 7.18 -6.44 -6.98
CA GLU A 101 7.49 -5.65 -8.18
C GLU A 101 7.17 -4.17 -7.97
N VAL A 102 6.05 -3.89 -7.32
CA VAL A 102 5.59 -2.53 -7.02
C VAL A 102 6.48 -1.87 -5.99
N TYR A 103 6.87 -2.60 -4.95
CA TYR A 103 7.75 -2.11 -3.89
C TYR A 103 9.12 -1.77 -4.42
N GLU A 104 9.70 -2.62 -5.27
CA GLU A 104 10.97 -2.33 -5.95
C GLU A 104 10.86 -1.10 -6.84
N GLN A 105 9.79 -0.96 -7.62
CA GLN A 105 9.60 0.24 -8.47
C GLN A 105 9.40 1.52 -7.65
N ALA A 106 8.71 1.41 -6.52
CA ALA A 106 8.48 2.52 -5.60
C ALA A 106 9.77 2.96 -4.87
N LYS A 107 10.85 2.16 -4.90
CA LYS A 107 12.15 2.57 -4.34
C LYS A 107 12.74 3.70 -5.18
N GLY A 108 13.11 4.79 -4.50
CA GLY A 108 13.91 5.86 -5.09
C GLY A 108 13.14 7.04 -5.68
N ASN A 109 11.80 7.01 -5.73
CA ASN A 109 10.97 8.18 -6.08
C ASN A 109 9.72 8.28 -5.20
N LEU A 110 9.11 9.47 -5.16
CA LEU A 110 7.76 9.68 -4.62
C LEU A 110 6.80 8.73 -5.33
N SER A 111 6.02 8.00 -4.55
CA SER A 111 5.05 7.04 -5.07
C SER A 111 3.64 7.41 -4.65
N VAL A 112 2.71 7.33 -5.60
CA VAL A 112 1.30 7.68 -5.41
C VAL A 112 0.46 6.46 -5.68
N MET A 113 -0.43 6.10 -4.77
CA MET A 113 -1.50 5.14 -5.05
C MET A 113 -2.86 5.84 -5.01
N TYR A 114 -3.75 5.46 -5.93
CA TYR A 114 -5.16 5.83 -5.87
C TYR A 114 -6.00 4.68 -6.39
N TYR A 115 -6.68 3.98 -5.50
CA TYR A 115 -7.55 2.86 -5.84
C TYR A 115 -8.98 3.12 -5.39
N LYS A 116 -9.91 2.71 -6.24
CA LYS A 116 -11.30 2.49 -5.86
C LYS A 116 -11.48 1.02 -5.51
N TYR A 117 -12.17 0.75 -4.41
CA TYR A 117 -12.50 -0.59 -3.99
C TYR A 117 -13.95 -0.66 -3.51
N ASN A 118 -14.49 -1.86 -3.38
CA ASN A 118 -15.79 -2.08 -2.77
C ASN A 118 -15.64 -2.60 -1.33
N THR A 119 -16.60 -2.26 -0.49
CA THR A 119 -16.84 -2.85 0.84
C THR A 119 -18.30 -3.28 0.92
N LEU A 120 -18.63 -4.20 1.81
CA LEU A 120 -20.03 -4.48 2.14
C LEU A 120 -20.63 -3.27 2.87
N ALA A 121 -21.88 -2.93 2.57
CA ALA A 121 -22.59 -1.91 3.32
C ALA A 121 -22.69 -2.32 4.80
N ASP A 122 -22.37 -1.39 5.71
CA ASP A 122 -22.40 -1.64 7.16
C ASP A 122 -23.77 -2.14 7.65
N ASP A 123 -24.85 -1.72 6.97
CA ASP A 123 -26.24 -2.05 7.25
C ASP A 123 -26.78 -3.21 6.39
N ALA A 124 -25.93 -3.92 5.63
CA ALA A 124 -26.35 -4.94 4.67
C ALA A 124 -27.15 -6.07 5.32
N VAL A 125 -26.74 -6.52 6.51
CA VAL A 125 -27.46 -7.57 7.25
C VAL A 125 -28.77 -7.04 7.82
N GLU A 126 -28.75 -5.84 8.39
CA GLU A 126 -29.94 -5.21 8.98
C GLU A 126 -31.05 -4.98 7.95
N ARG A 127 -30.67 -4.67 6.71
CA ARG A 127 -31.57 -4.49 5.57
C ARG A 127 -31.98 -5.78 4.87
N GLY A 128 -31.47 -6.93 5.30
CA GLY A 128 -31.71 -8.22 4.65
C GLY A 128 -31.12 -8.31 3.24
N LEU A 129 -30.05 -7.57 2.94
CA LEU A 129 -29.29 -7.68 1.68
C LEU A 129 -28.26 -8.81 1.74
N ALA A 130 -27.77 -9.10 2.95
CA ALA A 130 -26.81 -10.15 3.22
C ALA A 130 -27.16 -10.94 4.50
N GLY A 131 -26.69 -12.17 4.58
CA GLY A 131 -26.87 -13.05 5.72
C GLY A 131 -25.81 -14.14 5.76
N PHE A 132 -25.94 -15.05 6.72
CA PHE A 132 -25.05 -16.20 6.85
C PHE A 132 -25.83 -17.51 6.85
N VAL A 133 -25.37 -18.45 6.03
CA VAL A 133 -25.85 -19.84 6.01
C VAL A 133 -24.64 -20.75 6.20
N ASP A 134 -24.66 -21.58 7.23
CA ASP A 134 -23.55 -22.48 7.61
C ASP A 134 -22.20 -21.75 7.76
N GLY A 135 -22.23 -20.53 8.28
CA GLY A 135 -21.02 -19.69 8.46
C GLY A 135 -20.44 -19.13 7.16
N ARG A 136 -21.20 -19.18 6.06
CA ARG A 136 -20.84 -18.61 4.75
C ARG A 136 -21.72 -17.43 4.44
N LEU A 137 -21.12 -16.37 3.92
CA LEU A 137 -21.82 -15.16 3.51
C LEU A 137 -22.72 -15.48 2.30
N GLN A 138 -23.97 -15.09 2.41
CA GLN A 138 -24.94 -15.11 1.33
C GLN A 138 -25.40 -13.67 1.05
N ILE A 139 -25.47 -13.31 -0.22
CA ILE A 139 -26.00 -12.02 -0.67
C ILE A 139 -27.27 -12.30 -1.46
N ASP A 140 -28.39 -11.86 -0.92
CA ASP A 140 -29.72 -12.14 -1.47
C ASP A 140 -30.18 -11.05 -2.46
N ASN A 141 -29.60 -9.85 -2.36
CA ASN A 141 -29.90 -8.73 -3.24
C ASN A 141 -28.65 -7.89 -3.52
N GLU A 142 -28.06 -8.05 -4.70
CA GLU A 142 -26.79 -7.42 -5.10
C GLU A 142 -26.84 -5.87 -5.22
N PRO A 143 -27.95 -5.22 -5.65
CA PRO A 143 -28.04 -3.76 -5.67
C PRO A 143 -27.94 -3.15 -4.27
N GLY A 144 -26.88 -2.38 -4.03
CA GLY A 144 -26.69 -1.60 -2.81
C GLY A 144 -25.98 -2.35 -1.67
N VAL A 145 -25.56 -3.59 -1.87
CA VAL A 145 -24.71 -4.31 -0.91
C VAL A 145 -23.24 -3.88 -1.00
N TYR A 146 -22.77 -3.55 -2.20
CA TYR A 146 -21.38 -3.11 -2.42
C TYR A 146 -21.30 -1.59 -2.48
N VAL A 147 -20.55 -1.01 -1.55
CA VAL A 147 -20.31 0.44 -1.48
C VAL A 147 -18.92 0.72 -2.04
N GLU A 148 -18.82 1.65 -2.99
CA GLU A 148 -17.51 2.11 -3.49
C GLU A 148 -16.84 3.03 -2.46
N LYS A 149 -15.55 2.78 -2.19
CA LYS A 149 -14.68 3.56 -1.32
C LYS A 149 -13.37 3.84 -2.06
N GLU A 150 -12.55 4.71 -1.48
CA GLU A 150 -11.31 5.19 -2.07
C GLU A 150 -10.15 5.03 -1.10
N CYS A 151 -9.01 4.56 -1.60
CA CYS A 151 -7.74 4.51 -0.90
C CYS A 151 -6.71 5.35 -1.67
N PHE A 152 -6.13 6.34 -1.02
CA PHE A 152 -5.19 7.30 -1.55
C PHE A 152 -4.06 7.53 -0.57
N ALA A 153 -2.83 7.29 -1.02
CA ALA A 153 -1.64 7.49 -0.22
C ALA A 153 -0.48 7.96 -1.09
N VAL A 154 0.29 8.90 -0.56
CA VAL A 154 1.52 9.40 -1.18
C VAL A 154 2.66 9.14 -0.19
N VAL A 155 3.74 8.52 -0.66
CA VAL A 155 4.91 8.25 0.18
C VAL A 155 6.20 8.77 -0.47
N PRO A 156 7.00 9.59 0.23
CA PRO A 156 8.34 9.97 -0.22
C PRO A 156 9.34 8.85 0.02
N VAL A 157 10.50 8.92 -0.65
CA VAL A 157 11.60 7.97 -0.49
C VAL A 157 12.13 8.04 0.94
N ASP A 158 12.08 6.93 1.67
CA ASP A 158 12.62 6.77 3.04
C ASP A 158 12.18 7.89 4.02
N GLY A 159 11.03 8.52 3.78
CA GLY A 159 10.61 9.67 4.59
C GLY A 159 11.58 10.86 4.49
N SER A 160 12.21 11.08 3.33
CA SER A 160 13.29 12.06 3.17
C SER A 160 13.19 12.90 1.88
N LEU A 161 14.01 13.95 1.80
CA LEU A 161 14.17 14.82 0.64
C LEU A 161 15.47 14.49 -0.12
N PRO A 162 15.50 14.56 -1.47
CA PRO A 162 14.58 15.32 -2.31
C PRO A 162 13.35 14.54 -2.82
N LEU A 163 12.26 15.26 -3.08
CA LEU A 163 11.08 14.69 -3.75
C LEU A 163 11.30 14.70 -5.26
N VAL A 164 11.23 13.52 -5.86
CA VAL A 164 11.22 13.32 -7.30
C VAL A 164 10.00 12.48 -7.61
N PHE A 165 9.15 12.94 -8.53
CA PHE A 165 7.98 12.17 -8.97
C PHE A 165 8.13 11.78 -10.43
N ASP A 166 8.15 10.46 -10.66
CA ASP A 166 8.00 9.86 -11.99
C ASP A 166 6.54 9.41 -12.14
N LYS A 167 5.90 9.73 -13.27
CA LYS A 167 4.54 9.29 -13.58
C LYS A 167 4.38 7.77 -13.55
N ASN A 168 5.45 7.02 -13.81
CA ASN A 168 5.43 5.57 -13.71
C ASN A 168 5.16 5.09 -12.28
N ASN A 169 5.46 5.91 -11.26
CA ASN A 169 5.18 5.64 -9.84
C ASN A 169 3.78 6.10 -9.42
N PHE A 170 2.83 6.01 -10.34
CA PHE A 170 1.41 6.13 -10.07
C PHE A 170 0.73 4.78 -10.23
N PHE A 171 0.19 4.25 -9.14
CA PHE A 171 -0.48 2.95 -9.08
C PHE A 171 -1.99 3.17 -8.89
N THR A 172 -2.80 2.73 -9.84
CA THR A 172 -4.24 3.03 -9.82
C THR A 172 -5.09 2.04 -10.62
N ASN A 173 -6.39 1.97 -10.30
CA ASN A 173 -7.43 1.35 -11.12
C ASN A 173 -8.52 2.35 -11.57
N THR A 174 -8.30 3.66 -11.40
CA THR A 174 -9.36 4.68 -11.59
C THR A 174 -9.53 5.14 -13.03
N GLY A 175 -8.57 4.81 -13.91
CA GLY A 175 -8.51 5.34 -15.28
C GLY A 175 -8.17 6.83 -15.36
N LEU A 176 -7.80 7.46 -14.24
CA LEU A 176 -7.36 8.86 -14.19
C LEU A 176 -5.86 8.97 -14.41
N ASP A 177 -5.42 10.13 -14.89
CA ASP A 177 -4.01 10.52 -14.91
C ASP A 177 -3.74 11.56 -13.82
N ILE A 178 -2.49 11.64 -13.35
CA ILE A 178 -2.05 12.74 -12.49
C ILE A 178 -1.71 13.97 -13.35
N LYS A 179 -2.43 15.07 -13.09
CA LYS A 179 -2.20 16.40 -13.72
C LYS A 179 -1.20 17.25 -12.96
N MET A 180 -1.23 17.20 -11.63
CA MET A 180 -0.33 17.97 -10.79
C MET A 180 -0.06 17.23 -9.47
N VAL A 181 1.17 17.31 -9.00
CA VAL A 181 1.56 16.93 -7.62
C VAL A 181 2.14 18.17 -6.97
N GLU A 182 1.69 18.47 -5.77
CA GLU A 182 2.16 19.58 -4.96
C GLU A 182 2.49 19.08 -3.55
N TYR A 183 3.31 19.83 -2.84
CA TYR A 183 3.62 19.58 -1.43
C TYR A 183 3.63 20.89 -0.64
N LYS A 184 3.34 20.81 0.65
CA LYS A 184 3.61 21.86 1.64
C LYS A 184 4.32 21.24 2.83
N ILE A 185 5.11 22.04 3.53
CA ILE A 185 5.77 21.67 4.79
C ILE A 185 5.01 22.37 5.90
N ASP A 186 4.56 21.62 6.88
CA ASP A 186 3.69 22.07 7.98
C ASP A 186 2.53 22.93 7.44
N ASN A 187 2.31 24.10 8.04
CA ASN A 187 1.28 25.07 7.62
C ASN A 187 1.72 25.99 6.47
N GLY A 188 2.74 25.60 5.71
CA GLY A 188 3.27 26.37 4.59
C GLY A 188 2.34 26.42 3.37
N SER A 189 2.77 27.15 2.34
CA SER A 189 2.08 27.19 1.05
C SER A 189 2.49 26.03 0.15
N TYR A 190 1.54 25.53 -0.64
CA TYR A 190 1.79 24.49 -1.64
C TYR A 190 2.77 24.93 -2.71
N ARG A 191 3.61 23.99 -3.13
CA ARG A 191 4.60 24.13 -4.20
C ARG A 191 4.51 22.91 -5.11
N ALA A 192 4.61 23.12 -6.41
CA ALA A 192 4.54 22.04 -7.39
C ALA A 192 5.79 21.15 -7.37
N ILE A 193 5.60 19.84 -7.54
CA ILE A 193 6.63 18.85 -7.82
C ILE A 193 6.64 18.60 -9.33
N PRO A 194 7.75 18.84 -10.04
CA PRO A 194 7.84 18.59 -11.47
C PRO A 194 7.86 17.08 -11.78
N PHE A 195 7.20 16.67 -12.87
CA PHE A 195 7.05 15.26 -13.29
C PHE A 195 8.27 14.65 -13.98
N SER A 196 9.28 15.47 -14.32
CA SER A 196 10.51 14.98 -14.95
C SER A 196 11.65 15.99 -14.76
N GLY A 197 12.85 15.48 -14.48
CA GLY A 197 14.11 16.24 -14.50
C GLY A 197 14.35 17.24 -13.36
N GLY A 198 13.42 17.37 -12.41
CA GLY A 198 13.54 18.26 -11.25
C GLY A 198 13.39 17.50 -9.95
N ALA A 199 14.23 17.83 -8.97
CA ALA A 199 14.15 17.31 -7.62
C ALA A 199 13.82 18.47 -6.67
N VAL A 200 12.75 18.33 -5.89
CA VAL A 200 12.45 19.27 -4.82
C VAL A 200 13.39 18.98 -3.68
N ARG A 201 14.37 19.85 -3.46
CA ARG A 201 15.34 19.72 -2.36
C ARG A 201 14.85 20.43 -1.11
N VAL A 202 15.42 20.05 0.02
CA VAL A 202 15.33 20.80 1.28
C VAL A 202 15.66 22.28 1.02
N PRO A 203 14.77 23.23 1.36
CA PRO A 203 15.09 24.65 1.30
C PRO A 203 16.36 24.99 2.07
N THR A 204 17.17 25.92 1.55
CA THR A 204 18.39 26.35 2.26
C THR A 204 18.04 26.96 3.60
N GLY A 205 18.66 26.48 4.67
CA GLY A 205 18.43 26.97 6.03
C GLY A 205 17.31 26.24 6.80
N THR A 206 16.68 25.21 6.24
CA THR A 206 15.81 24.32 7.01
C THR A 206 16.64 23.61 8.09
N SER A 207 16.21 23.75 9.33
CA SER A 207 16.82 23.05 10.46
C SER A 207 16.63 21.54 10.33
N PRO A 208 17.54 20.72 10.89
CA PRO A 208 17.29 19.30 11.05
C PRO A 208 16.07 19.07 11.95
N GLY A 209 15.29 18.04 11.66
CA GLY A 209 14.10 17.71 12.43
C GLY A 209 13.08 16.90 11.64
N GLU A 210 11.98 16.57 12.30
CA GLU A 210 10.80 15.96 11.70
C GLU A 210 9.85 17.05 11.22
N TYR A 211 9.28 16.83 10.04
CA TYR A 211 8.37 17.76 9.40
C TYR A 211 7.15 17.01 8.90
N ASP A 212 5.97 17.60 9.07
CA ASP A 212 4.78 17.14 8.38
C ASP A 212 4.85 17.65 6.93
N ILE A 213 4.87 16.72 5.98
CA ILE A 213 4.73 17.03 4.58
C ILE A 213 3.37 16.55 4.10
N THR A 214 2.49 17.51 3.78
CA THR A 214 1.24 17.23 3.08
C THR A 214 1.46 17.31 1.57
N PHE A 215 1.08 16.24 0.88
CA PHE A 215 1.02 16.15 -0.57
C PHE A 215 -0.41 16.38 -1.06
N ARG A 216 -0.55 17.11 -2.15
CA ARG A 216 -1.80 17.30 -2.87
C ARG A 216 -1.64 16.84 -4.31
N VAL A 217 -2.54 15.96 -4.76
CA VAL A 217 -2.54 15.44 -6.13
C VAL A 217 -3.82 15.87 -6.82
N THR A 218 -3.69 16.49 -7.99
CA THR A 218 -4.81 16.84 -8.88
C THR A 218 -4.85 15.85 -10.04
N PHE A 219 -6.01 15.23 -10.25
CA PHE A 219 -6.23 14.23 -11.30
C PHE A 219 -6.80 14.82 -12.59
N SER A 220 -6.84 14.03 -13.66
CA SER A 220 -7.29 14.42 -15.00
C SER A 220 -8.72 14.96 -15.03
N ASN A 221 -9.59 14.48 -14.15
CA ASN A 221 -10.98 14.95 -13.98
C ASN A 221 -11.11 16.22 -13.09
N GLY A 222 -10.00 16.75 -12.58
CA GLY A 222 -9.97 17.91 -11.68
C GLY A 222 -10.18 17.60 -10.20
N LYS A 223 -10.42 16.33 -9.83
CA LYS A 223 -10.45 15.91 -8.42
C LYS A 223 -9.09 16.13 -7.76
N THR A 224 -9.11 16.60 -6.53
CA THR A 224 -7.94 16.72 -5.67
C THR A 224 -8.03 15.75 -4.50
N MET A 225 -6.91 15.13 -4.14
CA MET A 225 -6.77 14.29 -2.95
C MET A 225 -5.50 14.71 -2.20
N GLU A 226 -5.54 14.63 -0.87
CA GLU A 226 -4.41 14.97 0.00
C GLU A 226 -3.98 13.77 0.86
N SER A 227 -2.69 13.69 1.15
CA SER A 227 -2.07 12.65 1.99
C SER A 227 -0.86 13.28 2.66
N HIS A 228 -0.48 12.80 3.83
CA HIS A 228 0.65 13.36 4.56
C HIS A 228 1.60 12.29 5.10
N SER A 229 2.85 12.68 5.25
CA SER A 229 3.92 11.84 5.77
C SER A 229 4.79 12.67 6.71
N ILE A 230 5.30 12.02 7.76
CA ILE A 230 6.40 12.59 8.53
C ILE A 230 7.70 12.35 7.77
N VAL A 231 8.45 13.44 7.56
CA VAL A 231 9.72 13.43 6.85
C VAL A 231 10.82 13.94 7.75
N SER A 232 11.88 13.16 7.88
CA SER A 232 13.06 13.51 8.66
C SER A 232 14.10 14.18 7.78
N ILE A 233 14.53 15.38 8.20
CA ILE A 233 15.60 16.12 7.56
C ILE A 233 16.84 16.02 8.44
N GLU A 234 17.86 15.32 7.95
CA GLU A 234 19.12 15.17 8.66
C GLU A 234 20.02 16.40 8.53
N CYS A 235 20.86 16.61 9.54
CA CYS A 235 21.89 17.64 9.53
C CYS A 235 22.98 17.23 8.54
N ARG A 236 23.20 18.02 7.47
CA ARG A 236 24.38 17.83 6.64
C ARG A 236 25.60 18.33 7.40
N CYS A 237 26.35 17.42 8.01
CA CYS A 237 27.73 17.72 8.42
C CYS A 237 28.48 18.17 7.17
N LYS A 238 29.00 19.41 7.16
CA LYS A 238 29.99 19.80 6.17
C LYS A 238 31.19 18.89 6.39
N GLU A 239 31.54 18.06 5.42
CA GLU A 239 32.89 17.50 5.36
C GLU A 239 33.85 18.68 5.28
N GLU A 240 34.45 19.04 6.41
CA GLU A 240 35.63 19.90 6.40
C GLU A 240 36.73 19.11 5.71
N ASP A 241 36.95 19.44 4.44
CA ASP A 241 38.16 19.13 3.69
C ASP A 241 39.38 19.54 4.53
N SER A 242 39.90 18.60 5.30
CA SER A 242 41.19 18.71 5.98
C SER A 242 42.30 18.58 4.92
N LYS A 243 42.45 19.63 4.11
CA LYS A 243 43.67 19.84 3.33
C LYS A 243 44.77 20.25 4.30
N LYS A 244 45.60 19.27 4.65
CA LYS A 244 46.97 19.44 5.14
C LYS A 244 47.83 20.17 4.12
#